data_AF-A0A143ZZD9-F1
#
_entry.id   AF-A0A143ZZD9-F1
#
_cell.length_a   1.000
_cell.length_b   1.000
_cell.length_c   1.000
_cell.angle_alpha   90.00
_cell.angle_beta   90.00
_cell.angle_gamma   90.00
#
_symmetry.space_group_name_H-M   'P 1'
#
loop_
_entity.id
_entity.type
_entity.pdbx_description
1 polymer ?
#
loop_
_entity_poly.entity_id
_entity_poly.type
_entity_poly.pdbx_seq_one_letter_code
_entity_poly.pdbx_strand_id
1 'polypeptide(L)'
;MADQGGEIKLTDNVNIENASEVVFSKDTTIDMNGYTLDINGSIKSAVGTTLTVKGNGVLNGALYADRKFNNGSNLVIEAGDDFTVNSPGDYAVYSGLGSSVTIHGGTYINSKKGNSVIQMLGNSLEIKDATINVAVDTVLNGAGISSNASENYLENVTVNGKYSIAVDFVNEYGKAVIRGGSFITDKKVDDGGFKPNPTIRYKGSLDISGADITRIGHGILYSRSNPVPTEAENLTCTGCTFHVVEGSVGYNDIDYRK
;
A
#
# COMPACT_ATOMS: atom_id res chain seq x y z
N MET A 1 -28.27 -5.73 2.94
CA MET A 1 -27.17 -6.45 2.25
C MET A 1 -26.06 -6.82 3.22
N ALA A 2 -25.61 -5.91 4.09
CA ALA A 2 -24.45 -6.16 4.96
C ALA A 2 -24.61 -7.21 6.08
N ASP A 3 -25.83 -7.46 6.56
CA ASP A 3 -26.06 -8.33 7.74
C ASP A 3 -26.24 -9.83 7.43
N GLN A 4 -26.30 -10.19 6.14
CA GLN A 4 -26.55 -11.58 5.74
C GLN A 4 -25.26 -12.35 5.43
N GLY A 5 -24.17 -11.67 5.08
CA GLY A 5 -22.94 -12.31 4.58
C GLY A 5 -23.13 -12.95 3.20
N GLY A 6 -22.17 -13.76 2.78
CA GLY A 6 -22.24 -14.52 1.53
C GLY A 6 -21.73 -13.75 0.31
N GLU A 7 -22.22 -14.09 -0.88
CA GLU A 7 -21.75 -13.48 -2.14
C GLU A 7 -22.76 -12.44 -2.65
N ILE A 8 -22.26 -11.23 -2.89
CA ILE A 8 -22.98 -10.14 -3.54
C ILE A 8 -22.33 -9.97 -4.91
N LYS A 9 -23.08 -10.34 -5.96
CA LYS A 9 -22.64 -10.14 -7.34
C LYS A 9 -23.29 -8.88 -7.91
N LEU A 10 -22.48 -7.93 -8.37
CA LEU A 10 -22.98 -6.74 -9.04
C LEU A 10 -23.55 -7.13 -10.41
N THR A 11 -24.76 -6.67 -10.69
CA THR A 11 -25.45 -6.85 -11.97
C THR A 11 -25.68 -5.53 -12.71
N ASP A 12 -25.36 -4.42 -12.07
CA ASP A 12 -25.39 -3.05 -12.60
C ASP A 12 -24.43 -2.20 -11.76
N ASN A 13 -24.16 -0.97 -12.19
CA ASN A 13 -23.47 0.02 -11.37
C ASN A 13 -24.30 0.33 -10.12
N VAL A 14 -23.62 0.45 -8.97
CA VAL A 14 -24.26 0.70 -7.68
C VAL A 14 -23.72 1.99 -7.09
N ASN A 15 -24.62 2.92 -6.78
CA ASN A 15 -24.30 4.11 -6.01
C ASN A 15 -24.89 3.99 -4.59
N ILE A 16 -24.02 4.00 -3.58
CA ILE A 16 -24.42 3.97 -2.17
C ILE A 16 -24.56 5.41 -1.68
N GLU A 17 -25.75 5.95 -1.84
CA GLU A 17 -26.08 7.29 -1.38
C GLU A 17 -26.35 7.32 0.14
N ASN A 18 -25.88 8.36 0.82
CA ASN A 18 -26.13 8.64 2.24
C ASN A 18 -25.47 7.69 3.26
N ALA A 19 -24.45 6.93 2.87
CA ALA A 19 -23.61 6.18 3.81
C ALA A 19 -22.14 6.60 3.65
N SER A 20 -21.50 6.99 4.75
CA SER A 20 -20.04 7.16 4.80
C SER A 20 -19.31 5.83 4.96
N GLU A 21 -20.01 4.79 5.41
CA GLU A 21 -19.45 3.46 5.64
C GLU A 21 -20.51 2.38 5.41
N VAL A 22 -20.12 1.27 4.78
CA VAL A 22 -20.87 0.02 4.77
C VAL A 22 -20.03 -1.05 5.44
N VAL A 23 -20.51 -1.56 6.58
CA VAL A 23 -19.78 -2.52 7.41
C VAL A 23 -20.43 -3.89 7.33
N PHE A 24 -19.70 -4.87 6.82
CA PHE A 24 -20.12 -6.27 6.77
C PHE A 24 -19.82 -6.96 8.10
N SER A 25 -20.88 -7.38 8.81
CA SER A 25 -20.81 -8.05 10.10
C SER A 25 -20.61 -9.58 10.00
N LYS A 26 -20.50 -10.08 8.77
CA LYS A 26 -20.26 -11.48 8.42
C LYS A 26 -19.34 -11.55 7.22
N ASP A 27 -18.70 -12.71 7.05
CA ASP A 27 -17.89 -12.98 5.88
C ASP A 27 -18.69 -12.73 4.59
N THR A 28 -18.14 -11.87 3.74
CA THR A 28 -18.84 -11.38 2.55
C THR A 28 -17.86 -11.33 1.39
N THR A 29 -18.32 -11.76 0.21
CA THR A 29 -17.65 -11.54 -1.07
C THR A 29 -18.44 -10.55 -1.90
N ILE A 30 -17.79 -9.53 -2.43
CA ILE A 30 -18.33 -8.65 -3.47
C ILE A 30 -17.67 -9.06 -4.79
N ASP A 31 -18.46 -9.63 -5.70
CA ASP A 31 -18.07 -9.83 -7.09
C ASP A 31 -18.42 -8.57 -7.89
N MET A 32 -17.38 -7.82 -8.26
CA MET A 32 -17.50 -6.56 -8.99
C MET A 32 -18.06 -6.76 -10.40
N ASN A 33 -17.82 -7.94 -11.00
CA ASN A 33 -18.42 -8.37 -12.27
C ASN A 33 -18.42 -7.32 -13.41
N GLY A 34 -17.37 -6.50 -13.47
CA GLY A 34 -17.18 -5.44 -14.46
C GLY A 34 -17.89 -4.11 -14.18
N TYR A 35 -18.61 -4.00 -13.06
CA TYR A 35 -19.40 -2.82 -12.71
C TYR A 35 -18.67 -1.85 -11.77
N THR A 36 -19.25 -0.66 -11.65
CA THR A 36 -18.81 0.37 -10.72
C THR A 36 -19.58 0.30 -9.41
N LEU A 37 -18.87 0.39 -8.29
CA LEU A 37 -19.40 0.61 -6.95
C LEU A 37 -18.95 1.98 -6.47
N ASP A 38 -19.88 2.91 -6.34
CA ASP A 38 -19.66 4.26 -5.83
C ASP A 38 -20.09 4.35 -4.36
N ILE A 39 -19.19 4.83 -3.50
CA ILE A 39 -19.48 5.19 -2.12
C ILE A 39 -18.66 6.42 -1.72
N ASN A 40 -19.31 7.44 -1.16
CA ASN A 40 -18.60 8.60 -0.59
C ASN A 40 -18.04 8.28 0.81
N GLY A 41 -17.20 7.24 0.86
CA GLY A 41 -16.92 6.53 2.09
C GLY A 41 -16.11 5.26 1.89
N SER A 42 -16.39 4.27 2.74
CA SER A 42 -15.64 3.00 2.75
C SER A 42 -16.53 1.78 2.87
N ILE A 43 -16.08 0.70 2.24
CA ILE A 43 -16.61 -0.64 2.43
C ILE A 43 -15.69 -1.36 3.42
N LYS A 44 -16.26 -1.93 4.48
CA LYS A 44 -15.49 -2.46 5.61
C LYS A 44 -15.87 -3.88 5.98
N SER A 45 -14.88 -4.68 6.40
CA SER A 45 -15.11 -5.87 7.22
C SER A 45 -15.13 -5.53 8.70
N ALA A 46 -16.11 -6.05 9.43
CA ALA A 46 -16.13 -5.96 10.88
C ALA A 46 -15.09 -6.89 11.52
N VAL A 47 -14.69 -6.56 12.74
CA VAL A 47 -13.81 -7.39 13.59
C VAL A 47 -14.16 -8.88 13.53
N GLY A 48 -13.16 -9.73 13.28
CA GLY A 48 -13.33 -11.18 13.23
C GLY A 48 -14.01 -11.71 11.95
N THR A 49 -14.19 -10.88 10.93
CA THR A 49 -14.79 -11.27 9.64
C THR A 49 -13.84 -10.99 8.48
N THR A 50 -14.15 -11.55 7.33
CA THR A 50 -13.42 -11.35 6.07
C THR A 50 -14.33 -10.67 5.04
N LEU A 51 -13.84 -9.57 4.46
CA LEU A 51 -14.41 -9.03 3.23
C LEU A 51 -13.50 -9.40 2.07
N THR A 52 -14.08 -10.11 1.11
CA THR A 52 -13.44 -10.43 -0.16
C THR A 52 -14.00 -9.53 -1.25
N VAL A 53 -13.15 -8.95 -2.08
CA VAL A 53 -13.54 -8.27 -3.33
C VAL A 53 -12.92 -9.04 -4.48
N LYS A 54 -13.70 -9.41 -5.49
CA LYS A 54 -13.20 -10.17 -6.63
C LYS A 54 -13.70 -9.66 -7.98
N GLY A 55 -12.95 -9.99 -9.03
CA GLY A 55 -13.29 -9.66 -10.42
C GLY A 55 -12.94 -8.22 -10.81
N ASN A 56 -13.11 -7.91 -12.09
CA ASN A 56 -12.88 -6.57 -12.63
C ASN A 56 -13.99 -5.60 -12.25
N GLY A 57 -13.70 -4.30 -12.30
CA GLY A 57 -14.67 -3.24 -11.99
C GLY A 57 -13.99 -2.02 -11.36
N VAL A 58 -14.78 -1.04 -10.95
CA VAL A 58 -14.27 0.18 -10.33
C VAL A 58 -14.92 0.38 -8.97
N LEU A 59 -14.12 0.55 -7.93
CA LEU A 59 -14.57 1.04 -6.64
C LEU A 59 -14.14 2.50 -6.49
N ASN A 60 -15.11 3.42 -6.48
CA ASN A 60 -14.88 4.80 -6.09
C ASN A 60 -15.22 4.93 -4.60
N GLY A 61 -14.19 4.89 -3.76
CA GLY A 61 -14.30 4.73 -2.32
C GLY A 61 -13.06 4.04 -1.77
N ALA A 62 -13.18 3.41 -0.61
CA ALA A 62 -12.06 2.75 0.04
C ALA A 62 -12.41 1.39 0.67
N LEU A 63 -11.41 0.54 0.84
CA LEU A 63 -11.54 -0.79 1.47
C LEU A 63 -10.88 -0.80 2.85
N TYR A 64 -11.62 -1.23 3.88
CA TYR A 64 -11.19 -1.15 5.28
C TYR A 64 -11.28 -2.50 6.00
N ALA A 65 -10.20 -2.87 6.67
CA ALA A 65 -10.20 -3.89 7.69
C ALA A 65 -10.30 -3.20 9.06
N ASP A 66 -11.41 -3.40 9.78
CA ASP A 66 -11.59 -2.87 11.13
C ASP A 66 -10.61 -3.48 12.14
N ARG A 67 -10.26 -2.67 13.15
CA ARG A 67 -9.19 -2.94 14.12
C ARG A 67 -9.69 -3.65 15.36
N LYS A 68 -8.93 -4.61 15.84
CA LYS A 68 -8.94 -5.06 17.24
C LYS A 68 -7.63 -5.75 17.55
N PHE A 69 -7.00 -5.36 18.66
CA PHE A 69 -5.73 -5.95 19.08
C PHE A 69 -5.84 -7.50 19.11
N ASN A 70 -4.97 -8.17 18.35
CA ASN A 70 -4.89 -9.63 18.16
C ASN A 70 -6.13 -10.32 17.55
N ASN A 71 -7.13 -9.59 17.07
CA ASN A 71 -8.34 -10.17 16.50
C ASN A 71 -9.02 -9.19 15.54
N GLY A 72 -8.25 -8.60 14.62
CA GLY A 72 -8.77 -7.68 13.62
C GLY A 72 -9.64 -8.40 12.59
N SER A 73 -9.93 -7.71 11.51
CA SER A 73 -10.67 -8.29 10.37
C SER A 73 -9.71 -8.60 9.22
N ASN A 74 -10.21 -9.24 8.18
CA ASN A 74 -9.43 -9.55 6.98
C ASN A 74 -9.99 -8.82 5.77
N LEU A 75 -9.09 -8.41 4.88
CA LEU A 75 -9.40 -8.02 3.51
C LEU A 75 -8.69 -8.96 2.55
N VAL A 76 -9.43 -9.50 1.60
CA VAL A 76 -8.89 -10.28 0.49
C VAL A 76 -9.37 -9.63 -0.80
N ILE A 77 -8.44 -9.26 -1.68
CA ILE A 77 -8.78 -8.67 -2.97
C ILE A 77 -8.21 -9.56 -4.06
N GLU A 78 -9.10 -10.30 -4.73
CA GLU A 78 -8.80 -11.18 -5.87
C GLU A 78 -9.22 -10.47 -7.16
N ALA A 79 -8.47 -9.43 -7.49
CA ALA A 79 -8.73 -8.55 -8.61
C ALA A 79 -8.20 -9.15 -9.93
N GLY A 80 -8.90 -8.87 -11.03
CA GLY A 80 -8.27 -8.98 -12.35
C GLY A 80 -7.58 -7.68 -12.75
N ASP A 81 -6.91 -7.69 -13.90
CA ASP A 81 -6.06 -6.58 -14.38
C ASP A 81 -6.82 -5.24 -14.49
N ASP A 82 -8.12 -5.27 -14.78
CA ASP A 82 -8.96 -4.08 -14.97
C ASP A 82 -9.69 -3.63 -13.69
N PHE A 83 -9.42 -4.23 -12.53
CA PHE A 83 -9.97 -3.76 -11.27
C PHE A 83 -9.27 -2.47 -10.80
N THR A 84 -10.04 -1.46 -10.38
CA THR A 84 -9.49 -0.20 -9.86
C THR A 84 -10.16 0.23 -8.57
N VAL A 85 -9.36 0.71 -7.60
CA VAL A 85 -9.85 1.46 -6.43
C VAL A 85 -9.40 2.92 -6.52
N ASN A 86 -10.36 3.83 -6.62
CA ASN A 86 -10.13 5.28 -6.61
C ASN A 86 -10.60 5.87 -5.28
N SER A 87 -9.68 6.27 -4.42
CA SER A 87 -10.00 6.89 -3.13
C SER A 87 -9.49 8.33 -3.07
N PRO A 88 -10.32 9.33 -3.43
CA PRO A 88 -9.89 10.73 -3.38
C PRO A 88 -9.91 11.32 -1.95
N GLY A 89 -10.68 10.73 -1.05
CA GLY A 89 -10.96 11.25 0.29
C GLY A 89 -10.28 10.51 1.45
N ASP A 90 -9.68 9.34 1.20
CA ASP A 90 -8.92 8.60 2.21
C ASP A 90 -7.89 7.63 1.59
N TYR A 91 -7.41 6.63 2.31
CA TYR A 91 -6.62 5.52 1.74
C TYR A 91 -7.42 4.76 0.67
N ALA A 92 -6.76 4.12 -0.30
CA ALA A 92 -7.44 3.14 -1.16
C ALA A 92 -7.72 1.84 -0.39
N VAL A 93 -6.72 1.42 0.40
CA VAL A 93 -6.84 0.30 1.33
C VAL A 93 -6.29 0.70 2.69
N TYR A 94 -7.06 0.47 3.75
CA TYR A 94 -6.65 0.68 5.13
C TYR A 94 -6.86 -0.59 5.95
N SER A 95 -5.90 -0.95 6.80
CA SER A 95 -6.07 -2.01 7.78
C SER A 95 -5.72 -1.56 9.19
N GLY A 96 -6.59 -1.94 10.12
CA GLY A 96 -6.42 -1.75 11.54
C GLY A 96 -5.48 -2.74 12.21
N LEU A 97 -5.04 -2.44 13.44
CA LEU A 97 -4.30 -3.37 14.29
C LEU A 97 -4.99 -4.75 14.36
N GLY A 98 -4.20 -5.82 14.29
CA GLY A 98 -4.68 -7.20 14.35
C GLY A 98 -5.27 -7.76 13.05
N SER A 99 -5.32 -6.97 11.97
CA SER A 99 -5.94 -7.35 10.69
C SER A 99 -4.94 -7.98 9.72
N SER A 100 -5.43 -8.66 8.69
CA SER A 100 -4.61 -9.15 7.57
C SER A 100 -5.16 -8.65 6.24
N VAL A 101 -4.26 -8.35 5.30
CA VAL A 101 -4.61 -7.89 3.95
C VAL A 101 -3.88 -8.73 2.91
N THR A 102 -4.64 -9.26 1.96
CA THR A 102 -4.14 -9.92 0.76
C THR A 102 -4.68 -9.20 -0.47
N ILE A 103 -3.79 -8.81 -1.37
CA ILE A 103 -4.12 -8.16 -2.65
C ILE A 103 -3.46 -8.95 -3.77
N HIS A 104 -4.25 -9.41 -4.73
CA HIS A 104 -3.80 -9.99 -5.98
C HIS A 104 -4.42 -9.20 -7.12
N GLY A 105 -3.60 -8.55 -7.94
CA GLY A 105 -4.05 -7.78 -9.09
C GLY A 105 -4.57 -6.38 -8.78
N GLY A 106 -4.95 -5.67 -9.84
CA GLY A 106 -5.65 -4.40 -9.79
C GLY A 106 -4.78 -3.14 -9.61
N THR A 107 -5.44 -1.99 -9.74
CA THR A 107 -4.84 -0.66 -9.62
C THR A 107 -5.43 0.11 -8.44
N TYR A 108 -4.57 0.68 -7.58
CA TYR A 108 -4.97 1.40 -6.38
C TYR A 108 -4.47 2.83 -6.44
N ILE A 109 -5.38 3.79 -6.25
CA ILE A 109 -5.10 5.21 -6.42
C ILE A 109 -5.61 6.00 -5.20
N ASN A 110 -4.76 6.88 -4.67
CA ASN A 110 -5.14 7.85 -3.64
C ASN A 110 -4.66 9.27 -4.01
N SER A 111 -5.57 10.25 -3.92
CA SER A 111 -5.29 11.68 -4.16
C SER A 111 -5.35 12.57 -2.91
N LYS A 112 -5.42 12.00 -1.70
CA LYS A 112 -5.41 12.75 -0.44
C LYS A 112 -3.99 13.06 0.01
N LYS A 113 -3.73 14.34 0.27
CA LYS A 113 -2.43 14.80 0.76
C LYS A 113 -2.10 14.21 2.14
N GLY A 114 -0.89 13.67 2.26
CA GLY A 114 -0.33 13.17 3.53
C GLY A 114 -0.72 11.74 3.89
N ASN A 115 -1.58 11.08 3.10
CA ASN A 115 -1.92 9.68 3.31
C ASN A 115 -1.08 8.77 2.41
N SER A 116 -0.98 7.49 2.79
CA SER A 116 -0.52 6.43 1.89
C SER A 116 -1.65 5.95 0.97
N VAL A 117 -1.34 5.27 -0.13
CA VAL A 117 -2.38 4.60 -0.94
C VAL A 117 -2.87 3.36 -0.20
N ILE A 118 -1.92 2.54 0.27
CA ILE A 118 -2.17 1.38 1.12
C ILE A 118 -1.57 1.64 2.50
N GLN A 119 -2.42 1.65 3.53
CA GLN A 119 -2.01 1.77 4.93
C GLN A 119 -2.27 0.47 5.66
N MET A 120 -1.20 -0.17 6.13
CA MET A 120 -1.28 -1.42 6.88
C MET A 120 -0.82 -1.22 8.32
N LEU A 121 -1.73 -1.28 9.30
CA LEU A 121 -1.37 -1.32 10.72
C LEU A 121 -1.48 -2.72 11.33
N GLY A 122 -2.11 -3.67 10.64
CA GLY A 122 -2.37 -5.00 11.15
C GLY A 122 -1.16 -5.95 11.20
N ASN A 123 -1.40 -7.25 11.12
CA ASN A 123 -0.43 -8.31 11.35
C ASN A 123 0.35 -8.70 10.09
N SER A 124 -0.32 -8.84 8.94
CA SER A 124 0.30 -9.32 7.70
C SER A 124 -0.21 -8.60 6.45
N LEU A 125 0.71 -8.26 5.55
CA LEU A 125 0.40 -7.70 4.24
C LEU A 125 0.98 -8.59 3.14
N GLU A 126 0.14 -9.04 2.22
CA GLU A 126 0.55 -9.69 0.98
C GLU A 126 0.00 -8.91 -0.21
N ILE A 127 0.86 -8.58 -1.17
CA ILE A 127 0.48 -7.94 -2.43
C ILE A 127 1.19 -8.64 -3.58
N LYS A 128 0.43 -9.07 -4.59
CA LYS A 128 0.95 -9.64 -5.84
C LYS A 128 0.32 -8.96 -7.05
N ASP A 129 1.12 -8.76 -8.09
CA ASP A 129 0.65 -8.36 -9.44
C ASP A 129 -0.19 -7.06 -9.47
N ALA A 130 0.08 -6.14 -8.55
CA ALA A 130 -0.72 -4.92 -8.37
C ALA A 130 0.04 -3.65 -8.75
N THR A 131 -0.71 -2.63 -9.16
CA THR A 131 -0.19 -1.27 -9.41
C THR A 131 -0.71 -0.29 -8.37
N ILE A 132 0.21 0.43 -7.72
CA ILE A 132 -0.10 1.40 -6.65
C ILE A 132 0.36 2.79 -7.10
N ASN A 133 -0.57 3.74 -7.12
CA ASN A 133 -0.35 5.08 -7.64
C ASN A 133 -0.64 6.17 -6.60
N VAL A 134 0.42 6.86 -6.16
CA VAL A 134 0.27 8.11 -5.41
C VAL A 134 -0.12 9.19 -6.42
N ALA A 135 -1.38 9.64 -6.38
CA ALA A 135 -1.87 10.57 -7.41
C ALA A 135 -1.34 12.00 -7.22
N VAL A 136 -1.05 12.43 -5.98
CA VAL A 136 -0.74 13.84 -5.70
C VAL A 136 0.71 14.21 -5.97
N ASP A 137 0.93 15.14 -6.89
CA ASP A 137 2.24 15.62 -7.36
C ASP A 137 2.92 16.66 -6.44
N THR A 138 2.60 16.73 -5.14
CA THR A 138 3.23 17.74 -4.25
C THR A 138 3.45 17.27 -2.82
N VAL A 139 3.34 15.97 -2.53
CA VAL A 139 3.30 15.47 -1.15
C VAL A 139 4.56 14.68 -0.83
N LEU A 140 5.32 15.18 0.15
CA LEU A 140 6.49 14.49 0.70
C LEU A 140 6.13 13.52 1.84
N ASN A 141 4.99 13.70 2.51
CA ASN A 141 4.64 12.96 3.72
C ASN A 141 3.70 11.78 3.48
N GLY A 142 3.58 11.32 2.23
CA GLY A 142 2.78 10.15 1.85
C GLY A 142 3.66 8.93 1.56
N ALA A 143 3.00 7.82 1.21
CA ALA A 143 3.66 6.65 0.65
C ALA A 143 2.76 5.94 -0.38
N GLY A 144 3.34 5.18 -1.31
CA GLY A 144 2.54 4.20 -2.06
C GLY A 144 1.99 3.16 -1.08
N ILE A 145 2.91 2.48 -0.39
CA ILE A 145 2.60 1.49 0.64
C ILE A 145 3.27 1.94 1.94
N SER A 146 2.50 2.07 3.03
CA SER A 146 3.06 2.16 4.39
C SER A 146 2.57 0.98 5.21
N SER A 147 3.51 0.21 5.77
CA SER A 147 3.17 -0.97 6.55
C SER A 147 3.91 -1.07 7.87
N ASN A 148 3.13 -1.25 8.94
CA ASN A 148 3.57 -1.63 10.28
C ASN A 148 3.38 -3.13 10.55
N ALA A 149 2.99 -3.93 9.54
CA ALA A 149 2.80 -5.36 9.71
C ALA A 149 4.09 -6.08 10.10
N SER A 150 3.96 -7.16 10.87
CA SER A 150 5.09 -8.00 11.26
C SER A 150 5.62 -8.83 10.10
N GLU A 151 4.78 -9.18 9.14
CA GLU A 151 5.15 -9.94 7.96
C GLU A 151 4.60 -9.23 6.71
N ASN A 152 5.47 -8.97 5.73
CA ASN A 152 5.14 -8.26 4.51
C ASN A 152 5.70 -9.02 3.32
N TYR A 153 4.89 -9.24 2.29
CA TYR A 153 5.30 -9.90 1.07
C TYR A 153 4.78 -9.12 -0.14
N LEU A 154 5.68 -8.66 -1.00
CA LEU A 154 5.37 -8.00 -2.27
C LEU A 154 5.98 -8.80 -3.42
N GLU A 155 5.18 -9.15 -4.43
CA GLU A 155 5.64 -9.85 -5.64
C GLU A 155 5.10 -9.21 -6.91
N ASN A 156 5.98 -8.91 -7.86
CA ASN A 156 5.61 -8.27 -9.12
C ASN A 156 4.72 -7.01 -8.95
N VAL A 157 5.04 -6.19 -7.95
CA VAL A 157 4.28 -4.98 -7.61
C VAL A 157 4.91 -3.76 -8.27
N THR A 158 4.09 -2.89 -8.86
CA THR A 158 4.52 -1.58 -9.34
C THR A 158 4.04 -0.49 -8.38
N VAL A 159 4.94 0.37 -7.91
CA VAL A 159 4.61 1.48 -7.01
C VAL A 159 5.15 2.80 -7.53
N ASN A 160 4.23 3.68 -7.91
CA ASN A 160 4.51 5.04 -8.38
C ASN A 160 4.38 6.03 -7.22
N GLY A 161 5.49 6.28 -6.50
CA GLY A 161 5.54 7.17 -5.34
C GLY A 161 5.71 8.66 -5.68
N LYS A 162 6.31 8.98 -6.83
CA LYS A 162 6.59 10.36 -7.28
C LYS A 162 7.44 11.16 -6.27
N TYR A 163 6.82 12.06 -5.50
CA TYR A 163 7.45 12.84 -4.42
C TYR A 163 7.47 12.07 -3.08
N SER A 164 6.55 11.12 -2.93
CA SER A 164 6.39 10.29 -1.72
C SER A 164 7.29 9.07 -1.77
N ILE A 165 7.48 8.42 -0.61
CA ILE A 165 8.17 7.13 -0.53
C ILE A 165 7.34 6.09 -1.30
N ALA A 166 7.94 5.28 -2.18
CA ALA A 166 7.20 4.19 -2.81
C ALA A 166 6.75 3.17 -1.76
N VAL A 167 7.67 2.66 -0.95
CA VAL A 167 7.37 1.67 0.10
C VAL A 167 8.03 2.02 1.43
N ASP A 168 7.26 2.05 2.51
CA ASP A 168 7.70 2.38 3.86
C ASP A 168 7.31 1.28 4.87
N PHE A 169 8.26 0.39 5.19
CA PHE A 169 8.12 -0.63 6.22
C PHE A 169 8.55 -0.07 7.58
N VAL A 170 7.57 0.33 8.39
CA VAL A 170 7.80 1.14 9.60
C VAL A 170 8.02 0.32 10.88
N ASN A 171 7.75 -0.98 10.85
CA ASN A 171 7.91 -1.87 12.01
C ASN A 171 9.38 -2.30 12.18
N GLU A 172 9.99 -1.92 13.30
CA GLU A 172 11.39 -2.24 13.62
C GLU A 172 11.63 -3.73 13.83
N TYR A 173 10.58 -4.51 14.11
CA TYR A 173 10.65 -5.97 14.27
C TYR A 173 9.97 -6.72 13.12
N GLY A 174 9.49 -5.98 12.11
CA GLY A 174 8.83 -6.56 10.95
C GLY A 174 9.82 -7.22 10.00
N LYS A 175 9.30 -8.15 9.21
CA LYS A 175 10.00 -8.74 8.08
C LYS A 175 9.30 -8.33 6.79
N ALA A 176 10.11 -7.96 5.81
CA ALA A 176 9.64 -7.64 4.48
C ALA A 176 10.38 -8.48 3.44
N VAL A 177 9.61 -9.01 2.51
CA VAL A 177 10.09 -9.79 1.37
C VAL A 177 9.57 -9.11 0.09
N ILE A 178 10.47 -8.82 -0.84
CA ILE A 178 10.15 -8.29 -2.17
C ILE A 178 10.73 -9.22 -3.24
N ARG A 179 9.89 -9.59 -4.21
CA ARG A 179 10.25 -10.43 -5.36
C ARG A 179 9.82 -9.75 -6.66
N GLY A 180 10.78 -9.20 -7.39
CA GLY A 180 10.51 -8.42 -8.60
C GLY A 180 9.84 -7.09 -8.31
N GLY A 181 9.22 -6.52 -9.36
CA GLY A 181 8.46 -5.28 -9.28
C GLY A 181 9.27 -4.02 -9.58
N SER A 182 8.55 -2.89 -9.67
CA SER A 182 9.11 -1.58 -9.99
C SER A 182 8.72 -0.55 -8.94
N PHE A 183 9.70 0.11 -8.34
CA PHE A 183 9.49 1.08 -7.26
C PHE A 183 10.07 2.43 -7.65
N ILE A 184 9.24 3.46 -7.71
CA ILE A 184 9.59 4.73 -8.34
C ILE A 184 9.36 5.89 -7.36
N THR A 185 10.43 6.61 -7.06
CA THR A 185 10.42 7.92 -6.39
C THR A 185 11.36 8.83 -7.15
N ASP A 186 10.82 9.60 -8.08
CA ASP A 186 11.56 10.31 -9.12
C ASP A 186 11.39 11.83 -9.08
N LYS A 187 10.62 12.37 -8.13
CA LYS A 187 10.38 13.81 -8.00
C LYS A 187 11.03 14.41 -6.77
N LYS A 188 11.65 15.57 -6.94
CA LYS A 188 12.15 16.43 -5.85
C LYS A 188 11.33 17.72 -5.78
N VAL A 189 11.31 18.34 -4.62
CA VAL A 189 10.77 19.71 -4.48
C VAL A 189 11.83 20.69 -4.95
N ASP A 190 11.49 21.55 -5.91
CA ASP A 190 12.45 22.46 -6.54
C ASP A 190 12.88 23.63 -5.63
N ASP A 191 12.03 24.05 -4.70
CA ASP A 191 12.30 25.17 -3.77
C ASP A 191 12.16 24.74 -2.29
N GLY A 192 13.21 24.94 -1.48
CA GLY A 192 13.05 25.06 -0.02
C GLY A 192 13.77 24.08 0.91
N GLY A 193 14.89 23.46 0.50
CA GLY A 193 15.78 22.77 1.45
C GLY A 193 15.30 21.42 1.98
N PHE A 194 14.22 20.86 1.43
CA PHE A 194 13.73 19.53 1.78
C PHE A 194 14.57 18.45 1.08
N LYS A 195 15.10 17.50 1.85
CA LYS A 195 15.76 16.32 1.31
C LYS A 195 14.73 15.44 0.58
N PRO A 196 15.00 14.93 -0.64
CA PRO A 196 14.15 13.95 -1.30
C PRO A 196 13.93 12.72 -0.42
N ASN A 197 12.77 12.09 -0.61
CA ASN A 197 12.45 10.84 0.05
C ASN A 197 13.30 9.68 -0.50
N PRO A 198 13.60 8.66 0.32
CA PRO A 198 14.06 7.39 -0.19
C PRO A 198 12.95 6.71 -1.00
N THR A 199 13.30 5.81 -1.91
CA THR A 199 12.31 5.05 -2.69
C THR A 199 11.68 3.95 -1.85
N ILE A 200 12.53 3.18 -1.17
CA ILE A 200 12.14 2.16 -0.19
C ILE A 200 12.77 2.51 1.15
N ARG A 201 11.98 2.51 2.22
CA ARG A 201 12.47 2.61 3.59
C ARG A 201 12.06 1.38 4.38
N TYR A 202 12.99 0.86 5.18
CA TYR A 202 12.71 -0.25 6.08
C TYR A 202 13.36 -0.04 7.44
N LYS A 203 12.76 -0.62 8.48
CA LYS A 203 13.30 -0.63 9.83
C LYS A 203 13.56 -2.01 10.42
N GLY A 204 12.92 -3.04 9.90
CA GLY A 204 13.11 -4.42 10.34
C GLY A 204 14.14 -5.15 9.50
N SER A 205 13.76 -6.30 8.94
CA SER A 205 14.54 -6.97 7.89
C SER A 205 13.90 -6.77 6.51
N LEU A 206 14.74 -6.65 5.48
CA LEU A 206 14.32 -6.60 4.08
C LEU A 206 15.10 -7.62 3.27
N ASP A 207 14.39 -8.57 2.68
CA ASP A 207 14.91 -9.48 1.66
C ASP A 207 14.26 -9.10 0.32
N ILE A 208 15.04 -8.48 -0.56
CA ILE A 208 14.60 -7.99 -1.87
C ILE A 208 15.42 -8.64 -2.99
N SER A 209 14.73 -9.05 -4.06
CA SER A 209 15.40 -9.56 -5.25
C SER A 209 14.69 -9.19 -6.54
N GLY A 210 15.46 -8.99 -7.61
CA GLY A 210 14.95 -8.76 -8.97
C GLY A 210 14.15 -7.47 -9.17
N ALA A 211 14.25 -6.50 -8.28
CA ALA A 211 13.46 -5.27 -8.32
C ALA A 211 14.15 -4.15 -9.12
N ASP A 212 13.35 -3.38 -9.87
CA ASP A 212 13.79 -2.15 -10.53
C ASP A 212 13.43 -0.92 -9.68
N ILE A 213 14.44 -0.14 -9.29
CA ILE A 213 14.31 0.94 -8.31
C ILE A 213 14.72 2.27 -8.96
N THR A 214 13.76 3.14 -9.23
CA THR A 214 14.02 4.50 -9.75
C THR A 214 14.04 5.50 -8.61
N ARG A 215 15.16 6.22 -8.43
CA ARG A 215 15.41 7.05 -7.24
C ARG A 215 15.91 8.45 -7.56
N ILE A 216 15.35 9.44 -6.85
CA ILE A 216 15.89 10.80 -6.72
C ILE A 216 16.65 11.01 -5.40
N GLY A 217 16.20 10.37 -4.31
CA GLY A 217 16.93 10.25 -3.05
C GLY A 217 17.70 8.94 -2.95
N HIS A 218 17.76 8.35 -1.74
CA HIS A 218 18.28 7.01 -1.56
C HIS A 218 17.37 5.96 -2.24
N GLY A 219 17.94 4.88 -2.75
CA GLY A 219 17.14 3.78 -3.32
C GLY A 219 16.45 3.02 -2.19
N ILE A 220 17.26 2.40 -1.34
CA ILE A 220 16.85 1.69 -0.13
C ILE A 220 17.48 2.37 1.07
N LEU A 221 16.67 2.75 2.06
CA LEU A 221 17.12 3.38 3.29
C LEU A 221 16.76 2.53 4.51
N TYR A 222 17.78 2.11 5.26
CA TYR A 222 17.60 1.58 6.61
C TYR A 222 17.43 2.73 7.61
N SER A 223 16.37 2.72 8.41
CA SER A 223 16.06 3.84 9.31
C SER A 223 15.49 3.40 10.65
N ARG A 224 16.34 3.18 11.66
CA ARG A 224 15.93 3.02 13.06
C ARG A 224 16.23 4.25 13.90
N SER A 225 15.43 4.43 14.96
CA SER A 225 15.59 5.56 15.88
C SER A 225 16.54 5.23 17.04
N ASN A 226 16.55 3.97 17.50
CA ASN A 226 17.38 3.52 18.62
C ASN A 226 17.65 2.00 18.56
N PRO A 227 18.91 1.53 18.68
CA PRO A 227 20.13 2.34 18.59
C PRO A 227 20.20 3.03 17.23
N VAL A 228 20.87 4.19 17.19
CA VAL A 228 21.08 4.89 15.91
C VAL A 228 21.96 4.01 15.03
N PRO A 229 21.54 3.66 13.81
CA PRO A 229 22.28 2.72 12.97
C PRO A 229 23.62 3.31 12.53
N THR A 230 24.64 2.46 12.51
CA THR A 230 25.98 2.77 11.98
C THR A 230 26.27 2.09 10.63
N GLU A 231 25.35 1.24 10.17
CA GLU A 231 25.36 0.58 8.87
C GLU A 231 23.93 0.19 8.47
N ALA A 232 23.73 -0.24 7.22
CA ALA A 232 22.49 -0.86 6.78
C ALA A 232 22.45 -2.32 7.26
N GLU A 233 21.53 -2.63 8.17
CA GLU A 233 21.43 -3.96 8.78
C GLU A 233 20.27 -4.77 8.17
N ASN A 234 20.36 -6.11 8.25
CA ASN A 234 19.28 -7.04 7.88
C ASN A 234 18.72 -6.84 6.46
N LEU A 235 19.58 -6.45 5.52
CA LEU A 235 19.26 -6.32 4.10
C LEU A 235 19.89 -7.45 3.29
N THR A 236 19.07 -8.08 2.45
CA THR A 236 19.54 -8.84 1.29
C THR A 236 19.00 -8.15 0.03
N CYS A 237 19.86 -7.77 -0.90
CA CYS A 237 19.47 -7.21 -2.21
C CYS A 237 20.17 -8.00 -3.32
N THR A 238 19.41 -8.87 -4.01
CA THR A 238 19.97 -9.73 -5.06
C THR A 238 19.38 -9.38 -6.42
N GLY A 239 20.23 -9.01 -7.39
CA GLY A 239 19.77 -8.67 -8.73
C GLY A 239 18.84 -7.44 -8.78
N CYS A 240 19.00 -6.51 -7.83
CA CYS A 240 18.30 -5.23 -7.83
C CYS A 240 18.94 -4.29 -8.85
N THR A 241 18.14 -3.59 -9.65
CA THR A 241 18.61 -2.56 -10.59
C THR A 241 18.25 -1.17 -10.05
N PHE A 242 19.22 -0.25 -10.05
CA PHE A 242 18.98 1.14 -9.62
C PHE A 242 19.06 2.09 -10.81
N HIS A 243 18.02 2.89 -10.98
CA HIS A 243 17.95 3.96 -11.97
C HIS A 243 18.01 5.31 -11.25
N VAL A 244 19.15 5.99 -11.40
CA VAL A 244 19.39 7.30 -10.77
C VAL A 244 18.75 8.39 -11.62
N VAL A 245 17.85 9.15 -11.01
CA VAL A 245 17.20 10.29 -11.67
C VAL A 245 18.16 11.48 -11.69
N GLU A 246 18.13 12.25 -12.79
CA GLU A 246 18.91 13.47 -12.92
C GLU A 246 18.66 14.43 -11.73
N GLY A 247 19.75 14.94 -11.15
CA GLY A 247 19.68 15.79 -9.96
C GLY A 247 19.71 15.05 -8.62
N SER A 248 19.85 13.72 -8.61
CA SER A 248 20.19 12.95 -7.40
C SER A 248 21.65 13.19 -7.01
N VAL A 249 21.89 14.15 -6.12
CA VAL A 249 23.24 14.54 -5.67
C VAL A 249 23.43 14.16 -4.21
N GLY A 250 24.48 13.37 -3.92
CA GLY A 250 24.84 12.99 -2.55
C GLY A 250 23.99 11.87 -1.94
N TYR A 251 23.27 11.10 -2.76
CA TYR A 251 22.43 9.98 -2.32
C TYR A 251 22.91 8.65 -2.91
N ASN A 252 23.07 7.65 -2.03
CA ASN A 252 23.48 6.30 -2.40
C ASN A 252 22.29 5.40 -2.79
N ASP A 253 22.55 4.35 -3.56
CA ASP A 253 21.56 3.30 -3.87
C ASP A 253 21.02 2.65 -2.60
N ILE A 254 21.92 2.34 -1.67
CA ILE A 254 21.62 1.77 -0.35
C ILE A 254 22.31 2.64 0.68
N ASP A 255 21.57 3.04 1.71
CA ASP A 255 22.12 3.83 2.80
C ASP A 255 21.42 3.53 4.14
N TYR A 256 21.94 4.12 5.19
CA TYR A 256 21.40 4.08 6.53
C TYR A 256 21.41 5.48 7.13
N ARG A 257 20.39 5.81 7.94
CA ARG A 257 20.24 7.09 8.65
C ARG A 257 19.89 8.28 7.73
N LYS A 258 19.11 9.24 8.26
CA LYS A 258 18.68 10.47 7.56
C LYS A 258 19.69 11.61 7.66
#